data_AF-A0A7C3UW48-F1
#
_entry.id   AF-A0A7C3UW48-F1
#
_cell.length_a   1.000
_cell.length_b   1.000
_cell.length_c   1.000
_cell.angle_alpha   90.00
_cell.angle_beta   90.00
_cell.angle_gamma   90.00
#
_symmetry.space_group_name_H-M   'P 1'
#
loop_
_entity.id
_entity.type
_entity.pdbx_description
1 polymer ?
#
loop_
_entity_poly.entity_id
_entity_poly.type
_entity_poly.pdbx_seq_one_letter_code
_entity_poly.pdbx_strand_id
1 'polypeptide(L)' 'MPITEMEKLIAREQLRTEQLCAKKASLYLNQVQDPAVRDFLNHFSQKAHQHVQALQSLLGPGAGGMM' A
#
# COMPACT_ATOMS: atom_id res chain seq x y z
N MET A 1 4.83 -15.91 18.01
CA MET A 1 5.47 -14.74 18.64
C MET A 1 4.62 -13.52 18.33
N PRO A 2 4.17 -12.75 19.31
CA PRO A 2 3.47 -11.48 19.05
C PRO A 2 4.46 -10.44 18.51
N ILE A 3 4.02 -9.60 17.57
CA ILE A 3 4.85 -8.48 17.08
C ILE A 3 5.02 -7.44 18.19
N THR A 4 6.21 -6.88 18.29
CA THR A 4 6.57 -5.83 19.26
C THR A 4 5.91 -4.50 18.89
N GLU A 5 5.88 -3.55 19.83
CA GLU A 5 5.34 -2.20 19.57
C GLU A 5 6.17 -1.43 18.53
N MET A 6 7.48 -1.66 18.47
CA MET A 6 8.34 -1.04 17.47
C MET A 6 8.05 -1.59 16.07
N GLU A 7 7.88 -2.91 15.94
CA GLU A 7 7.47 -3.55 14.69
C GLU A 7 6.08 -3.06 14.24
N LYS A 8 5.14 -2.84 15.17
CA LYS A 8 3.84 -2.21 14.84
C LYS A 8 4.01 -0.80 14.30
N LEU A 9 4.90 0.00 14.90
CA LEU A 9 5.15 1.38 14.43
C LEU A 9 5.72 1.37 13.01
N ILE A 10 6.72 0.55 12.75
CA ILE A 10 7.32 0.36 11.42
C ILE A 10 6.28 -0.13 10.41
N ALA A 11 5.48 -1.13 10.77
CA ALA A 11 4.44 -1.66 9.88
C ALA A 11 3.33 -0.63 9.59
N ARG A 12 2.97 0.26 10.53
CA ARG A 12 2.04 1.37 10.29
C ARG A 12 2.63 2.40 9.32
N GLU A 13 3.91 2.71 9.44
CA GLU A 13 4.60 3.62 8.52
C GLU A 13 4.68 3.03 7.10
N GLN A 14 5.03 1.75 6.99
CA GLN A 14 4.99 1.02 5.72
C GLN A 14 3.58 1.00 5.13
N LEU A 15 2.54 0.80 5.95
CA LEU A 15 1.16 0.83 5.51
C LEU A 15 0.79 2.17 4.86
N ARG A 16 1.16 3.29 5.50
CA ARG A 16 0.92 4.63 4.92
C ARG A 16 1.68 4.84 3.61
N THR A 17 2.92 4.35 3.55
CA THR A 17 3.75 4.42 2.34
C THR A 17 3.12 3.65 1.20
N GLU A 18 2.66 2.42 1.43
CA GLU A 18 2.04 1.58 0.40
C GLU A 18 0.68 2.13 -0.05
N GLN A 19 -0.10 2.71 0.86
CA GLN A 19 -1.33 3.44 0.49
C GLN A 19 -1.03 4.64 -0.41
N LEU A 20 0.04 5.39 -0.12
CA LEU A 20 0.48 6.49 -0.98
C LEU A 20 0.95 6.00 -2.34
N CYS A 21 1.68 4.88 -2.40
CA CYS A 21 2.08 4.23 -3.64
C CYS A 21 0.87 3.84 -4.49
N ALA A 22 -0.13 3.18 -3.91
CA ALA A 22 -1.36 2.80 -4.59
C ALA A 22 -2.14 4.02 -5.12
N LYS A 23 -2.22 5.10 -4.32
CA LYS A 23 -2.85 6.36 -4.74
C LYS A 23 -2.12 7.02 -5.90
N LYS A 24 -0.78 7.08 -5.85
CA LYS A 24 0.04 7.64 -6.94
C LYS A 24 -0.06 6.80 -8.21
N ALA A 25 -0.03 5.47 -8.10
CA ALA A 25 -0.20 4.58 -9.25
C ALA A 25 -1.54 4.83 -9.96
N SER A 26 -2.62 4.95 -9.18
CA SER A 26 -3.96 5.27 -9.69
C SER A 26 -4.02 6.64 -10.34
N LEU A 27 -3.36 7.65 -9.74
CA LEU A 27 -3.26 9.00 -10.31
C LEU A 27 -2.51 9.00 -11.66
N TYR A 28 -1.40 8.26 -11.76
CA TYR A 28 -0.62 8.19 -12.99
C TYR A 28 -1.29 7.34 -14.07
N LEU A 29 -2.02 6.28 -13.71
CA LEU A 29 -2.84 5.50 -14.66
C LEU A 29 -3.83 6.37 -15.45
N ASN A 30 -4.34 7.44 -14.83
CA ASN A 30 -5.26 8.38 -15.47
C ASN A 30 -4.57 9.43 -16.35
N GLN A 31 -3.25 9.58 -16.24
CA GLN A 31 -2.47 10.59 -16.98
C GLN A 31 -1.64 10.00 -18.11
N VAL A 32 -1.28 8.73 -18.01
CA VAL A 32 -0.40 8.08 -18.97
C VAL A 32 -1.19 7.57 -20.18
N GLN A 33 -0.69 7.90 -21.37
CA GLN A 33 -1.25 7.46 -22.65
C GLN A 33 -0.55 6.22 -23.21
N ASP A 34 0.70 5.98 -22.80
CA ASP A 34 1.48 4.82 -23.25
C ASP A 34 0.89 3.50 -22.69
N PRO A 35 0.52 2.54 -23.55
CA PRO A 35 -0.08 1.28 -23.11
C PRO A 35 0.84 0.43 -22.22
N ALA A 36 2.14 0.37 -22.52
CA ALA A 36 3.07 -0.45 -21.76
C ALA A 36 3.29 0.12 -20.34
N VAL A 37 3.37 1.45 -20.23
CA VAL A 37 3.45 2.12 -18.93
C VAL A 37 2.13 1.97 -18.16
N ARG A 38 0.98 2.00 -18.84
CA ARG A 38 -0.33 1.74 -18.23
C ARG A 38 -0.41 0.31 -17.66
N ASP A 39 0.04 -0.69 -18.40
CA ASP A 39 0.08 -2.07 -17.92
C ASP A 39 1.01 -2.23 -16.72
N PHE A 40 2.21 -1.64 -16.79
CA PHE A 40 3.13 -1.61 -15.65
C PHE A 40 2.50 -0.99 -14.41
N LEU A 41 1.86 0.17 -14.54
CA LEU A 41 1.21 0.87 -13.42
C LEU A 41 0.02 0.07 -12.86
N ASN A 42 -0.71 -0.66 -13.70
CA ASN A 42 -1.77 -1.58 -13.26
C ASN A 42 -1.19 -2.71 -12.40
N HIS A 43 -0.15 -3.38 -12.87
CA HIS A 43 0.53 -4.43 -12.10
C HIS A 43 1.12 -3.88 -10.79
N PHE A 44 1.75 -2.71 -10.84
CA PHE A 44 2.29 -2.04 -9.65
C PHE A 44 1.20 -1.68 -8.65
N SER A 45 0.07 -1.13 -9.11
CA SER A 45 -1.08 -0.81 -8.26
C SER A 45 -1.62 -2.05 -7.57
N GLN A 46 -1.80 -3.17 -8.29
CA GLN A 46 -2.25 -4.43 -7.71
C GLN A 46 -1.29 -4.92 -6.61
N LYS A 47 0.02 -4.84 -6.84
CA LYS A 47 1.03 -5.23 -5.87
C LYS A 47 1.00 -4.35 -4.61
N ALA A 48 0.87 -3.04 -4.77
CA ALA A 48 0.73 -2.11 -3.64
C ALA A 48 -0.52 -2.43 -2.79
N HIS A 49 -1.65 -2.76 -3.44
CA HIS A 49 -2.87 -3.18 -2.72
C HIS A 49 -2.66 -4.51 -1.96
N GLN A 50 -1.94 -5.47 -2.53
CA GLN A 50 -1.59 -6.72 -1.84
C GLN A 50 -0.70 -6.44 -0.60
N HIS A 51 0.28 -5.54 -0.72
CA HIS A 51 1.11 -5.13 0.42
C HIS A 51 0.27 -4.47 1.52
N VAL A 52 -0.64 -3.57 1.16
CA VAL A 52 -1.58 -2.94 2.10
C VAL A 52 -2.40 -3.99 2.85
N GLN A 53 -2.98 -4.97 2.15
CA GLN A 53 -3.77 -6.03 2.77
C GLN A 53 -2.92 -6.91 3.72
N ALA A 54 -1.69 -7.23 3.33
CA ALA A 54 -0.77 -7.99 4.17
C ALA A 54 -0.41 -7.22 5.46
N LEU A 55 -0.09 -5.92 5.35
CA LEU A 55 0.23 -5.06 6.49
C LEU A 55 -0.97 -4.84 7.42
N GLN A 56 -2.17 -4.66 6.86
CA GLN A 56 -3.40 -4.58 7.65
C GLN A 56 -3.68 -5.88 8.41
N SER A 57 -3.47 -7.03 7.76
CA SER A 57 -3.63 -8.35 8.40
C SER A 57 -2.61 -8.55 9.53
N LEU A 58 -1.37 -8.08 9.34
CA LEU A 58 -0.32 -8.12 10.35
C LEU A 58 -0.64 -7.24 11.57
N LEU A 59 -1.18 -6.05 11.34
CA LEU A 59 -1.49 -5.08 12.40
C LEU A 59 -2.83 -5.34 13.11
N GLY A 60 -3.73 -6.11 12.48
CA GLY A 60 -5.04 -6.45 13.00
C GLY A 60 -6.09 -5.31 12.91
N PRO A 61 -7.34 -5.59 13.32
CA PRO A 61 -8.44 -4.62 13.33
C PRO A 61 -8.18 -3.53 14.37
N GLY A 62 -7.58 -2.42 13.92
CA GLY A 62 -7.20 -1.28 14.76
C GLY A 62 -6.16 -0.36 14.12
N ALA A 63 -5.49 -0.80 13.05
CA ALA A 63 -4.50 0.03 12.35
C ALA A 63 -5.06 0.97 11.27
N GLY A 64 -6.36 0.88 10.97
CA GLY A 64 -7.03 1.76 10.01
C GLY A 64 -7.51 3.09 10.58
N GLY A 65 -7.36 3.34 11.89
CA GLY A 65 -8.00 4.45 12.58
C GLY A 65 -7.03 5.31 13.39
N MET A 66 -6.13 6.02 12.71
CA MET A 66 -5.56 7.28 13.20
C MET A 66 -5.24 8.14 11.97
N MET A 67 -6.31 8.70 11.39
CA MET A 67 -6.24 9.96 10.63
C MET A 67 -6.66 11.09 11.55
#